data_AF-A0A956C1G7-F1
#
_entry.id   AF-A0A956C1G7-F1
#
_cell.length_a   1.000
_cell.length_b   1.000
_cell.length_c   1.000
_cell.angle_alpha   90.00
_cell.angle_beta   90.00
_cell.angle_gamma   90.00
#
_symmetry.space_group_name_H-M   'P 1'
#
loop_
_entity.id
_entity.type
_entity.pdbx_description
1 polymer ?
#
loop_
_entity_poly.entity_id
_entity_poly.type
_entity_poly.pdbx_seq_one_letter_code
_entity_poly.pdbx_strand_id
1 'polypeptide(L)'
;MTSPLDRRLARLTFATANLVASALVLLGVFGALPARWWVVDAGAGVAGGVLLVSAAGLFTRARWAERATRLASFIVLALGLALVATLALTASWLWGVYGPLGRGGAMLLVLVAALALPYLVALPALQLVWIGAPRGRAR
;
A
#
# COMPACT_ATOMS: atom_id res chain seq x y z
N MET A 1 -10.46 -25.21 -7.43
CA MET A 1 -10.59 -24.88 -8.87
C MET A 1 -11.26 -23.51 -8.96
N THR A 2 -10.52 -22.42 -9.21
CA THR A 2 -11.12 -21.10 -9.44
C THR A 2 -11.55 -21.01 -10.89
N SER A 3 -12.82 -20.68 -11.12
CA SER A 3 -13.37 -20.53 -12.46
C SER A 3 -12.65 -19.39 -13.21
N PRO A 4 -12.64 -19.39 -14.56
CA PRO A 4 -12.07 -18.28 -15.33
C PRO A 4 -12.71 -16.91 -15.00
N LEU A 5 -13.96 -16.92 -14.53
CA LEU A 5 -14.67 -15.72 -14.07
C LEU A 5 -14.08 -15.18 -12.76
N ASP A 6 -13.78 -16.04 -11.79
CA ASP A 6 -13.17 -15.64 -10.50
C ASP A 6 -11.81 -14.95 -10.71
N ARG A 7 -11.02 -15.43 -11.67
CA ARG A 7 -9.72 -14.83 -12.02
C ARG A 7 -9.88 -13.47 -12.68
N ARG A 8 -10.91 -13.29 -13.49
CA ARG A 8 -11.20 -11.99 -14.14
C ARG A 8 -11.66 -10.98 -13.10
N LEU A 9 -12.55 -11.38 -12.20
CA LEU A 9 -13.02 -10.55 -11.09
C LEU A 9 -11.87 -10.16 -10.16
N ALA A 10 -11.07 -11.11 -9.69
CA ALA A 10 -9.91 -10.83 -8.84
C ALA A 10 -8.95 -9.82 -9.48
N ARG A 11 -8.66 -9.96 -10.78
CA ARG A 11 -7.81 -9.01 -11.51
C ARG A 11 -8.40 -7.61 -11.53
N LEU A 12 -9.69 -7.49 -11.85
CA LEU A 12 -10.36 -6.18 -11.87
C LEU A 12 -10.41 -5.57 -10.47
N THR A 13 -10.68 -6.36 -9.44
CA THR A 13 -10.66 -5.90 -8.04
C THR A 13 -9.29 -5.34 -7.67
N PHE A 14 -8.20 -6.06 -7.99
CA PHE A 14 -6.84 -5.56 -7.72
C PHE A 14 -6.46 -4.35 -8.58
N ALA A 15 -6.88 -4.30 -9.85
CA ALA A 15 -6.65 -3.16 -10.72
C ALA A 15 -7.32 -1.90 -10.17
N THR A 16 -8.61 -2.01 -9.82
CA THR A 16 -9.38 -0.92 -9.21
C THR A 16 -8.81 -0.51 -7.87
N ALA A 17 -8.44 -1.48 -7.02
CA ALA A 17 -7.85 -1.19 -5.72
C ALA A 17 -6.51 -0.44 -5.84
N ASN A 18 -5.64 -0.83 -6.79
CA ASN A 18 -4.39 -0.14 -7.05
C ASN A 18 -4.61 1.27 -7.60
N LEU A 19 -5.60 1.45 -8.47
CA LEU A 19 -5.97 2.75 -8.99
C LEU A 19 -6.48 3.69 -7.88
N VAL A 20 -7.38 3.20 -7.03
CA VAL A 20 -7.91 3.96 -5.90
C VAL A 20 -6.79 4.30 -4.92
N ALA A 21 -5.95 3.34 -4.55
CA ALA A 21 -4.82 3.58 -3.65
C ALA A 21 -3.83 4.59 -4.23
N SER A 22 -3.51 4.49 -5.52
CA SER A 22 -2.66 5.47 -6.23
C SER A 22 -3.28 6.87 -6.18
N ALA A 23 -4.56 7.00 -6.50
CA ALA A 23 -5.27 8.26 -6.46
C ALA A 23 -5.28 8.87 -5.04
N LEU A 24 -5.56 8.07 -4.01
CA LEU A 24 -5.55 8.52 -2.63
C LEU A 24 -4.17 9.01 -2.18
N VAL A 25 -3.10 8.28 -2.54
CA VAL A 25 -1.72 8.67 -2.21
C VAL A 25 -1.35 9.97 -2.93
N LEU A 26 -1.57 10.03 -4.23
CA LEU A 26 -1.14 11.18 -5.03
C LEU A 26 -1.96 12.44 -4.71
N LEU A 27 -3.30 12.33 -4.63
CA LEU A 27 -4.15 13.47 -4.29
C LEU A 27 -3.99 13.88 -2.83
N GLY A 28 -3.87 12.91 -1.91
CA GLY A 28 -3.65 13.20 -0.49
C GLY A 28 -2.34 13.96 -0.28
N VAL A 29 -1.23 13.43 -0.79
CA VAL A 29 0.10 14.02 -0.55
C VAL A 29 0.33 15.28 -1.37
N PHE A 30 0.03 15.27 -2.67
CA PHE A 30 0.36 16.42 -3.51
C PHE A 30 -0.75 17.48 -3.56
N GLY A 31 -1.99 17.12 -3.23
CA GLY A 31 -3.15 18.01 -3.27
C GLY A 31 -3.59 18.54 -1.90
N ALA A 32 -3.51 17.74 -0.83
CA ALA A 32 -4.04 18.11 0.48
C ALA A 32 -2.97 18.51 1.51
N LEU A 33 -1.75 17.96 1.43
CA LEU A 33 -0.67 18.31 2.38
C LEU A 33 0.01 19.64 1.99
N PRO A 34 -0.02 20.67 2.86
CA PRO A 34 0.69 21.93 2.62
C PRO A 34 2.20 21.80 2.85
N ALA A 35 2.62 20.84 3.68
CA ALA A 35 4.02 20.62 4.03
C ALA A 35 4.72 19.79 2.94
N ARG A 36 5.65 20.43 2.23
CA ARG A 36 6.49 19.82 1.17
C ARG A 36 7.78 19.30 1.78
N TRP A 37 7.80 18.03 2.17
CA TRP A 37 9.01 17.37 2.64
C TRP A 37 9.41 16.27 1.67
N TRP A 38 10.61 16.39 1.10
CA TRP A 38 11.05 15.57 -0.02
C TRP A 38 11.00 14.06 0.25
N VAL A 39 11.21 13.62 1.51
CA VAL A 39 11.16 12.20 1.88
C VAL A 39 9.74 11.65 1.72
N VAL A 40 8.74 12.42 2.16
CA VAL A 40 7.32 12.06 2.02
C VAL A 40 6.90 12.15 0.57
N ASP A 41 7.28 13.22 -0.12
CA ASP A 41 6.93 13.44 -1.53
C ASP A 41 7.53 12.34 -2.43
N ALA A 42 8.80 11.98 -2.22
CA ALA A 42 9.45 10.91 -2.97
C ALA A 42 8.81 9.54 -2.68
N GLY A 43 8.55 9.22 -1.41
CA GLY A 43 7.88 7.98 -1.03
C GLY A 43 6.48 7.87 -1.63
N ALA A 44 5.70 8.95 -1.59
CA ALA A 44 4.36 9.03 -2.16
C ALA A 44 4.38 8.97 -3.69
N GLY A 45 5.31 9.65 -4.33
CA GLY A 45 5.49 9.63 -5.78
C GLY A 45 5.85 8.23 -6.28
N VAL A 46 6.79 7.55 -5.61
CA VAL A 46 7.16 6.16 -5.93
C VAL A 46 5.97 5.23 -5.72
N ALA A 47 5.34 5.24 -4.53
CA ALA A 47 4.21 4.36 -4.22
C ALA A 47 3.02 4.58 -5.16
N GLY A 48 2.62 5.84 -5.36
CA GLY A 48 1.54 6.22 -6.26
C GLY A 48 1.83 5.85 -7.71
N GLY A 49 3.06 6.10 -8.17
CA GLY A 49 3.49 5.78 -9.53
C GLY A 49 3.51 4.28 -9.82
N VAL A 50 4.10 3.46 -8.94
CA VAL A 50 4.15 2.00 -9.17
C VAL A 50 2.76 1.36 -9.10
N LEU A 51 1.87 1.86 -8.23
CA LEU A 51 0.47 1.41 -8.16
C LEU A 51 -0.29 1.80 -9.43
N LEU A 52 -0.08 3.00 -9.97
CA LEU A 52 -0.71 3.44 -11.21
C LEU A 52 -0.28 2.58 -12.41
N VAL A 53 1.04 2.33 -12.53
CA VAL A 53 1.61 1.45 -13.57
C VAL A 53 1.05 0.03 -13.44
N SER A 54 0.95 -0.48 -12.21
CA SER A 54 0.36 -1.79 -11.92
C SER A 54 -1.12 -1.85 -12.35
N ALA A 55 -1.94 -0.86 -11.97
CA ALA A 55 -3.33 -0.77 -12.35
C ALA A 55 -3.50 -0.74 -13.88
N ALA A 56 -2.71 0.09 -14.57
CA ALA A 56 -2.72 0.19 -16.03
C ALA A 56 -2.36 -1.15 -16.70
N GLY A 57 -1.35 -1.86 -16.19
CA GLY A 57 -0.98 -3.19 -16.68
C GLY A 57 -2.09 -4.23 -16.48
N LEU A 58 -2.75 -4.22 -15.31
CA LEU A 58 -3.84 -5.15 -15.00
C LEU A 58 -5.09 -4.89 -15.86
N PHE A 59 -5.45 -3.63 -16.12
CA PHE A 59 -6.56 -3.26 -16.99
C PHE A 59 -6.30 -3.64 -18.46
N THR A 60 -5.10 -3.34 -18.96
CA THR A 60 -4.71 -3.64 -20.36
C THR A 60 -4.36 -5.10 -20.61
N ARG A 61 -4.32 -5.93 -19.55
CA ARG A 61 -3.90 -7.35 -19.60
C ARG A 61 -2.50 -7.53 -20.19
N ALA A 62 -1.61 -6.56 -19.94
CA ALA A 62 -0.27 -6.60 -20.48
C ALA A 62 0.52 -7.83 -19.98
N ARG A 63 1.42 -8.36 -20.81
CA ARG A 63 2.28 -9.51 -20.45
C ARG A 63 3.20 -9.20 -19.26
N TRP A 64 3.48 -7.93 -19.01
CA TRP A 64 4.30 -7.45 -17.90
C TRP A 64 3.50 -7.19 -16.62
N ALA A 65 2.16 -7.24 -16.67
CA ALA A 65 1.30 -6.84 -15.56
C ALA A 65 1.58 -7.62 -14.26
N GLU A 66 1.78 -8.93 -14.34
CA GLU A 66 2.10 -9.76 -13.16
C GLU A 66 3.42 -9.34 -12.50
N ARG A 67 4.46 -9.04 -13.31
CA ARG A 67 5.77 -8.61 -12.79
C ARG A 67 5.70 -7.22 -12.17
N ALA A 68 5.04 -6.28 -12.84
CA ALA A 68 4.86 -4.93 -12.32
C ALA A 68 4.00 -4.91 -11.05
N THR A 69 2.92 -5.69 -11.01
CA THR A 69 2.08 -5.80 -9.81
C THR A 69 2.89 -6.37 -8.66
N ARG A 70 3.65 -7.45 -8.88
CA ARG A 70 4.52 -8.03 -7.84
C ARG A 70 5.53 -7.01 -7.31
N LEU A 71 6.22 -6.29 -8.20
CA LEU A 71 7.19 -5.27 -7.79
C LEU A 71 6.52 -4.11 -7.04
N ALA A 72 5.39 -3.63 -7.54
CA ALA A 72 4.60 -2.59 -6.88
C ALA A 72 4.16 -3.02 -5.48
N SER A 73 3.64 -4.25 -5.32
CA SER A 73 3.25 -4.78 -4.01
C SER A 73 4.44 -4.89 -3.05
N PHE A 74 5.63 -5.31 -3.52
CA PHE A 74 6.83 -5.33 -2.68
C PHE A 74 7.25 -3.93 -2.23
N ILE A 75 7.30 -2.96 -3.15
CA ILE A 75 7.69 -1.59 -2.86
C ILE A 75 6.70 -0.96 -1.86
N VAL A 76 5.40 -1.07 -2.12
CA VAL A 76 4.36 -0.52 -1.25
C VAL A 76 4.37 -1.20 0.11
N LEU A 77 4.55 -2.51 0.17
CA LEU A 77 4.66 -3.24 1.44
C LEU A 77 5.88 -2.78 2.25
N ALA A 78 7.04 -2.61 1.61
CA ALA A 78 8.25 -2.13 2.28
C ALA A 78 8.05 -0.71 2.84
N LEU A 79 7.50 0.21 2.03
CA LEU A 79 7.20 1.57 2.47
C LEU A 79 6.12 1.61 3.56
N GLY A 80 5.10 0.77 3.44
CA GLY A 80 4.02 0.64 4.41
C GLY A 80 4.52 0.14 5.77
N LEU A 81 5.36 -0.89 5.77
CA LEU A 81 5.97 -1.41 6.99
C LEU A 81 6.92 -0.38 7.62
N ALA A 82 7.71 0.33 6.82
CA ALA A 82 8.57 1.41 7.31
C ALA A 82 7.74 2.51 7.98
N LEU A 83 6.65 2.97 7.34
CA LEU A 83 5.75 3.96 7.90
C LEU A 83 5.12 3.50 9.22
N VAL A 84 4.58 2.28 9.25
CA VAL A 84 3.96 1.73 10.48
C VAL A 84 5.00 1.61 11.60
N ALA A 85 6.22 1.17 11.30
CA ALA A 85 7.31 1.10 12.27
C ALA A 85 7.66 2.50 12.81
N THR A 86 7.78 3.50 11.94
CA THR A 86 8.03 4.89 12.36
C THR A 86 6.90 5.40 13.25
N LEU A 87 5.64 5.22 12.87
CA LEU A 87 4.48 5.62 13.66
C LEU A 87 4.47 4.94 15.04
N ALA A 88 4.76 3.64 15.09
CA ALA A 88 4.81 2.89 16.35
C ALA A 88 5.95 3.37 17.27
N LEU A 89 7.15 3.60 16.72
CA LEU A 89 8.28 4.14 17.47
C LEU A 89 8.00 5.55 17.99
N THR A 90 7.43 6.43 17.16
CA THR A 90 7.06 7.79 17.57
C THR A 90 5.95 7.78 18.61
N ALA A 91 4.93 6.93 18.46
CA ALA A 91 3.86 6.78 19.44
C ALA A 91 4.40 6.28 20.79
N SER A 92 5.29 5.28 20.78
CA SER A 92 5.93 4.76 21.99
C SER A 92 6.76 5.84 22.70
N TRP A 93 7.55 6.60 21.94
CA TRP A 93 8.35 7.69 22.49
C TRP A 93 7.51 8.83 23.06
N LEU A 94 6.46 9.26 22.35
CA LEU A 94 5.52 10.27 22.83
C LEU A 94 4.84 9.84 24.13
N TRP A 95 4.41 8.58 24.20
CA TRP A 95 3.77 8.01 25.37
C TRP A 95 4.69 7.99 26.59
N GLY A 96 5.97 7.63 26.38
CA GLY A 96 6.95 7.52 27.45
C GLY A 96 7.48 8.85 27.97
N VAL A 97 7.73 9.82 27.08
CA VAL A 97 8.46 11.05 27.43
C VAL A 97 7.54 12.20 27.83
N TYR A 98 6.40 12.38 27.16
CA TYR A 98 5.60 13.61 27.28
C TYR A 98 4.39 13.48 28.23
N GLY A 99 4.33 12.40 29.01
CA GLY A 99 3.27 12.21 30.02
C GLY A 99 1.86 12.30 29.42
N PRO A 100 0.89 12.95 30.09
CA PRO A 100 -0.51 13.01 29.62
C PRO A 100 -0.68 13.66 28.24
N LEU A 101 0.09 14.71 27.92
CA LEU A 101 0.03 15.39 26.61
C LEU A 101 0.53 14.46 25.49
N GLY A 102 1.58 13.69 25.75
CA GLY A 102 2.13 12.70 24.82
C GLY A 102 1.16 11.58 24.46
N ARG A 103 0.33 11.13 25.43
CA ARG A 103 -0.65 10.06 25.20
C ARG A 103 -1.67 10.43 24.14
N GLY A 104 -2.12 11.69 24.10
CA GLY A 104 -3.06 12.16 23.08
C GLY A 104 -2.48 12.04 21.66
N GLY A 105 -1.25 12.53 21.48
CA GLY A 105 -0.53 12.42 20.20
C GLY A 105 -0.27 10.96 19.81
N ALA A 106 0.19 10.14 20.76
CA ALA A 106 0.41 8.71 20.52
C ALA A 106 -0.88 7.97 20.10
N MET A 107 -2.03 8.28 20.72
CA MET A 107 -3.33 7.70 20.37
C MET A 107 -3.70 8.02 18.91
N LEU A 108 -3.47 9.26 18.47
CA LEU A 108 -3.70 9.66 17.07
C LEU A 108 -2.78 8.92 16.11
N LEU A 109 -1.48 8.77 16.43
CA LEU A 109 -0.55 8.03 15.59
C LEU A 109 -0.93 6.55 15.47
N VAL A 110 -1.40 5.92 16.56
CA VAL A 110 -1.90 4.54 16.55
C VAL A 110 -3.14 4.41 15.66
N LEU A 111 -4.09 5.36 15.75
CA LEU A 111 -5.25 5.41 14.87
C LEU A 111 -4.85 5.54 13.39
N VAL A 112 -3.93 6.46 13.08
CA VAL A 112 -3.40 6.63 11.71
C VAL A 112 -2.73 5.35 11.23
N ALA A 113 -1.91 4.70 12.06
CA ALA A 113 -1.28 3.43 11.72
C ALA A 113 -2.33 2.34 11.45
N ALA A 114 -3.37 2.24 12.29
CA ALA A 114 -4.45 1.28 12.13
C ALA A 114 -5.25 1.51 10.83
N LEU A 115 -5.49 2.77 10.45
CA LEU A 115 -6.13 3.11 9.17
C LEU A 115 -5.22 2.80 7.98
N ALA A 116 -3.92 3.04 8.08
CA ALA A 116 -2.97 2.81 6.99
C ALA A 116 -2.70 1.33 6.72
N LEU A 117 -2.70 0.50 7.77
CA LEU A 117 -2.37 -0.92 7.74
C LEU A 117 -3.13 -1.76 6.68
N PRO A 118 -4.47 -1.67 6.55
CA PRO A 118 -5.19 -2.44 5.54
C PRO A 118 -4.77 -2.11 4.11
N TYR A 119 -4.46 -0.84 3.83
CA TYR A 119 -4.15 -0.38 2.47
C TYR A 119 -2.67 -0.55 2.11
N LEU A 120 -1.77 -0.29 3.06
CA LEU A 120 -0.32 -0.31 2.79
C LEU A 120 0.35 -1.64 3.12
N VAL A 121 -0.30 -2.52 3.90
CA VAL A 121 0.27 -3.81 4.31
C VAL A 121 -0.61 -4.96 3.86
N ALA A 122 -1.88 -5.01 4.28
CA ALA A 122 -2.72 -6.18 4.03
C ALA A 122 -3.01 -6.38 2.53
N LEU A 123 -3.38 -5.32 1.82
CA LEU A 123 -3.68 -5.35 0.39
C LEU A 123 -2.48 -5.79 -0.47
N PRO A 124 -1.27 -5.18 -0.36
CA PRO A 124 -0.12 -5.65 -1.12
C PRO A 124 0.34 -7.05 -0.71
N ALA A 125 0.24 -7.44 0.57
CA ALA A 125 0.50 -8.81 0.99
C ALA A 125 -0.46 -9.81 0.31
N LEU A 126 -1.75 -9.48 0.26
CA LEU A 126 -2.75 -10.31 -0.41
C LEU A 126 -2.49 -10.42 -1.91
N GLN A 127 -2.06 -9.34 -2.57
CA GLN A 127 -1.64 -9.37 -3.97
C GLN A 127 -0.42 -10.27 -4.19
N LEU A 128 0.58 -10.21 -3.31
CA LEU A 128 1.75 -11.10 -3.39
C LEU A 128 1.36 -12.56 -3.22
N VAL A 129 0.45 -12.88 -2.29
CA VAL A 129 -0.08 -14.23 -2.12
C VAL A 129 -0.84 -14.68 -3.38
N TRP A 130 -1.67 -13.81 -3.96
CA TRP A 130 -2.42 -14.11 -5.19
C TRP A 130 -1.51 -14.37 -6.40
N ILE A 131 -0.45 -13.56 -6.59
CA ILE A 131 0.51 -13.72 -7.70
C ILE A 131 1.51 -14.87 -7.43
N GLY A 132 1.84 -15.12 -6.17
CA GLY A 132 2.80 -16.13 -5.72
C GLY A 132 2.21 -17.53 -5.58
N ALA A 133 0.88 -17.67 -5.50
CA ALA A 133 0.21 -18.95 -5.42
C ALA A 133 0.68 -19.86 -6.57
N PRO A 134 1.28 -21.03 -6.26
CA PRO A 134 1.78 -21.95 -7.28
C PRO A 134 0.66 -22.28 -8.25
N ARG A 135 0.86 -21.98 -9.53
CA ARG A 135 0.08 -22.59 -10.61
C ARG A 135 0.25 -24.08 -10.39
N GLY A 136 -0.82 -24.77 -9.98
CA GLY A 136 -0.79 -26.20 -9.68
C GLY A 136 0.06 -26.90 -10.73
N ARG A 137 1.19 -27.46 -10.30
CA ARG A 137 2.00 -28.35 -11.12
C ARG A 137 1.11 -29.55 -11.42
N ALA A 138 0.43 -29.50 -12.57
CA ALA A 138 0.22 -30.70 -13.35
C ALA A 138 1.60 -31.03 -13.96
N ARG A 139 2.39 -31.80 -13.21
CA ARG A 139 3.32 -32.73 -13.83
C ARG A 139 2.56 -34.03 -14.06
#